data_AF-Q2YNB8-F1
#
_entry.id   AF-Q2YNB8-F1
#
_cell.length_a   1.000
_cell.length_b   1.000
_cell.length_c   1.000
_cell.angle_alpha   90.00
_cell.angle_beta   90.00
_cell.angle_gamma   90.00
#
_symmetry.space_group_name_H-M   'P 1'
#
loop_
_entity.id
_entity.type
_entity.pdbx_description
1 polymer ?
#
loop_
_entity_poly.entity_id
_entity_poly.type
_entity_poly.pdbx_seq_one_letter_code
_entity_poly.pdbx_strand_id
1 'polypeptide(L)'
;MGGKTVTRADLAEAVYRKVGLSRTESAALVEMILDEVCDAIVNGETVKLSSFATFQVRDKNERIGRNPKTGEEVPILPRRVMTFKASNVLKQRILQEHQKRQGKTSK
;
A
#
# COMPACT_ATOMS: atom_id res chain seq x y z
N MET A 1 -17.38 5.77 -9.45
CA MET A 1 -17.76 5.46 -8.07
C MET A 1 -16.50 5.41 -7.23
N GLY A 2 -16.34 6.34 -6.27
CA GLY A 2 -15.35 6.15 -5.21
C GLY A 2 -15.84 5.00 -4.33
N GLY A 3 -15.23 3.82 -4.47
CA GLY A 3 -15.52 2.71 -3.57
C GLY A 3 -15.16 3.07 -2.12
N LYS A 4 -15.73 2.37 -1.14
CA LYS A 4 -15.38 2.53 0.27
C LYS A 4 -13.85 2.50 0.44
N THR A 5 -13.29 3.56 1.00
CA THR A 5 -11.87 3.60 1.41
C THR A 5 -11.72 2.82 2.71
N VAL A 6 -10.78 1.88 2.74
CA VAL A 6 -10.43 1.14 3.97
C VAL A 6 -9.51 2.01 4.82
N THR A 7 -9.86 2.18 6.08
CA THR A 7 -9.13 2.98 7.07
C THR A 7 -8.47 2.12 8.15
N ARG A 8 -7.64 2.72 9.00
CA ARG A 8 -7.09 2.03 10.19
C ARG A 8 -8.18 1.48 11.10
N ALA A 9 -9.30 2.20 11.27
CA ALA A 9 -10.45 1.74 12.05
C ALA A 9 -11.09 0.48 11.46
N ASP A 10 -11.18 0.38 10.13
CA ASP A 10 -11.69 -0.83 9.47
C ASP A 10 -10.77 -2.04 9.67
N LEU A 11 -9.45 -1.82 9.69
CA LEU A 11 -8.47 -2.87 9.98
C LEU A 11 -8.57 -3.34 11.43
N ALA A 12 -8.65 -2.42 12.38
CA ALA A 12 -8.80 -2.74 13.80
C ALA A 12 -10.11 -3.50 14.08
N GLU A 13 -11.21 -3.08 13.46
CA GLU A 13 -12.49 -3.77 13.55
C GLU A 13 -12.44 -5.17 12.91
N ALA A 14 -11.67 -5.35 11.82
CA ALA A 14 -11.45 -6.66 11.22
C ALA A 14 -10.67 -7.60 12.16
N VAL A 15 -9.65 -7.11 12.86
CA VAL A 15 -8.91 -7.87 13.88
C VAL A 15 -9.83 -8.22 15.05
N TYR A 16 -10.58 -7.24 15.57
CA TYR A 16 -11.56 -7.43 16.64
C TYR A 16 -12.52 -8.58 16.33
N ARG A 17 -13.15 -8.55 15.15
CA ARG A 17 -14.12 -9.57 14.72
C ARG A 17 -13.53 -10.97 14.52
N LYS A 18 -12.23 -11.07 14.25
CA LYS A 18 -11.58 -12.34 13.90
C LYS A 18 -10.85 -12.98 15.06
N VAL A 19 -10.26 -12.19 15.94
CA VAL A 19 -9.42 -12.68 17.05
C VAL A 19 -10.18 -12.64 18.37
N GLY A 20 -11.20 -11.78 18.50
CA GLY A 20 -12.01 -11.68 19.74
C GLY A 20 -11.32 -10.93 20.88
N LEU A 21 -10.20 -10.24 20.61
CA LEU A 21 -9.60 -9.28 21.53
C LEU A 21 -10.53 -8.09 21.77
N SER A 22 -10.21 -7.22 22.73
CA SER A 22 -10.93 -5.95 22.85
C SER A 22 -10.68 -5.06 21.62
N ARG A 23 -11.57 -4.08 21.38
CA ARG A 23 -11.36 -3.08 20.32
C ARG A 23 -10.06 -2.28 20.54
N THR A 24 -9.74 -1.98 21.80
CA THR A 24 -8.53 -1.25 22.18
C THR A 24 -7.28 -2.04 21.84
N GLU A 25 -7.21 -3.32 22.23
CA GLU A 25 -6.08 -4.19 21.90
C GLU A 25 -5.97 -4.41 20.39
N SER A 26 -7.10 -4.58 19.70
CA SER A 26 -7.12 -4.75 18.25
C SER A 26 -6.58 -3.51 17.52
N ALA A 27 -6.92 -2.31 17.99
CA ALA A 27 -6.38 -1.06 17.47
C ALA A 27 -4.88 -0.93 17.74
N ALA A 28 -4.44 -1.27 18.97
CA ALA A 28 -3.03 -1.23 19.35
C ALA A 28 -2.17 -2.19 18.51
N LEU A 29 -2.67 -3.40 18.21
CA LEU A 29 -1.98 -4.35 17.35
C LEU A 29 -1.84 -3.84 15.90
N VAL A 30 -2.89 -3.21 15.37
CA VAL A 30 -2.82 -2.62 14.02
C VAL A 30 -1.80 -1.49 13.99
N GLU A 31 -1.77 -0.63 15.01
CA GLU A 31 -0.80 0.46 15.09
C GLU A 31 0.64 -0.09 15.17
N MET A 32 0.89 -1.06 16.06
CA MET A 32 2.20 -1.71 16.21
C MET A 32 2.73 -2.29 14.90
N ILE A 33 1.87 -2.94 14.10
CA ILE A 33 2.28 -3.49 12.80
C ILE A 33 2.63 -2.36 11.81
N LEU A 34 1.86 -1.28 11.81
CA LEU A 34 2.11 -0.16 10.91
C LEU A 34 3.39 0.58 11.29
N ASP A 35 3.66 0.75 12.58
CA ASP A 35 4.88 1.38 13.09
C ASP A 35 6.11 0.57 12.70
N GLU A 36 6.11 -0.75 12.93
CA GLU A 36 7.22 -1.63 12.55
C GLU A 36 7.52 -1.54 11.03
N VAL A 37 6.49 -1.52 10.20
CA VAL A 37 6.65 -1.38 8.74
C VAL A 37 7.22 0.00 8.39
N CYS A 38 6.74 1.06 9.04
CA CYS A 38 7.22 2.42 8.82
C CYS A 38 8.69 2.55 9.22
N ASP A 39 9.07 2.07 10.40
CA ASP A 39 10.42 2.17 10.94
C ASP A 39 11.42 1.45 10.04
N ALA A 40 11.10 0.23 9.59
CA ALA A 40 11.92 -0.49 8.61
C ALA A 40 12.13 0.32 7.31
N ILE A 41 11.06 0.92 6.76
CA ILE A 41 11.14 1.74 5.54
C ILE A 41 11.97 3.00 5.75
N VAL A 42 11.81 3.68 6.89
CA VAL A 42 12.57 4.89 7.26
C VAL A 42 14.06 4.58 7.37
N ASN A 43 14.40 3.43 7.93
CA ASN A 43 15.78 2.93 8.04
C ASN A 43 16.38 2.47 6.70
N GLY A 44 15.61 2.53 5.61
CA GLY A 44 16.08 2.14 4.27
C GLY A 44 15.95 0.64 3.99
N GLU A 45 15.26 -0.09 4.85
CA GLU A 45 15.12 -1.54 4.75
C GLU A 45 14.00 -1.92 3.78
N THR A 46 14.07 -3.15 3.29
CA THR A 46 13.04 -3.72 2.41
C THR A 46 12.08 -4.57 3.23
N VAL A 47 10.81 -4.17 3.29
CA VAL A 47 9.75 -4.97 3.92
C VAL A 47 9.14 -5.93 2.88
N LYS A 48 9.17 -7.23 3.16
CA LYS A 48 8.55 -8.26 2.32
C LYS A 48 7.45 -8.98 3.09
N LEU A 49 6.20 -8.77 2.65
CA LEU A 49 5.04 -9.49 3.16
C LEU A 49 4.60 -10.53 2.12
N SER A 50 4.87 -11.80 2.42
CA SER A 50 4.56 -12.92 1.51
C SER A 50 3.10 -12.90 1.07
N SER A 51 2.84 -13.28 -0.18
CA SER A 51 1.51 -13.25 -0.81
C SER A 51 0.83 -11.88 -0.86
N PHE A 52 1.43 -10.81 -0.34
CA PHE A 52 0.87 -9.47 -0.35
C PHE A 52 1.70 -8.52 -1.20
N ALA A 53 2.87 -8.11 -0.72
CA ALA A 53 3.66 -7.09 -1.38
C ALA A 53 5.11 -7.03 -0.89
N THR A 54 5.92 -6.31 -1.66
CA THR A 54 7.25 -5.84 -1.24
C THR A 54 7.29 -4.32 -1.28
N PHE A 55 7.73 -3.72 -0.17
CA PHE A 55 8.08 -2.31 -0.05
C PHE A 55 9.59 -2.19 -0.22
N GLN A 56 10.03 -1.51 -1.28
CA GLN A 56 11.44 -1.31 -1.59
C GLN A 56 11.79 0.16 -1.50
N VAL A 57 12.78 0.48 -0.69
CA VAL A 57 13.38 1.80 -0.62
C VAL A 57 14.42 1.94 -1.72
N ARG A 58 14.43 3.07 -2.42
CA ARG A 58 15.34 3.35 -3.53
C ARG A 58 15.84 4.78 -3.49
N ASP A 59 17.12 4.95 -3.71
CA ASP A 59 17.70 6.26 -3.99
C ASP A 59 17.49 6.59 -5.48
N LYS A 60 17.03 7.82 -5.73
CA LYS A 60 16.78 8.36 -7.06
C LYS A 60 17.76 9.49 -7.29
N ASN A 61 18.53 9.38 -8.37
CA ASN A 61 19.44 10.44 -8.81
C ASN A 61 18.68 11.64 -9.37
N GLU A 62 19.39 12.76 -9.45
CA GLU A 62 18.88 13.95 -10.13
C GLU A 62 18.52 13.64 -11.58
N ARG A 63 17.45 14.28 -12.06
CA ARG A 63 17.06 14.26 -13.47
C ARG A 63 16.27 15.51 -13.82
N ILE A 64 16.29 15.90 -15.09
CA ILE A 64 15.49 17.03 -15.56
C ILE A 64 14.02 16.61 -15.67
N GLY A 65 13.17 17.33 -14.94
CA GLY A 65 11.72 17.32 -15.09
C GLY A 65 11.25 18.56 -15.84
N ARG A 66 9.93 18.76 -15.89
CA ARG A 66 9.32 19.94 -16.49
C ARG A 66 8.13 20.40 -15.68
N ASN A 67 7.90 21.70 -15.63
CA ASN A 67 6.63 22.24 -15.15
C ASN A 67 5.51 21.76 -16.08
N PRO A 68 4.53 20.96 -15.61
CA PRO A 68 3.50 20.41 -16.48
C PRO A 68 2.63 21.46 -17.18
N LYS A 69 2.59 22.70 -16.66
CA LYS A 69 1.81 23.80 -17.23
C LYS A 69 2.58 24.63 -18.27
N THR A 70 3.86 24.91 -18.04
CA THR A 70 4.67 25.81 -18.90
C THR A 70 5.65 25.08 -19.81
N GLY A 71 6.02 23.84 -19.50
CA GLY A 71 7.02 23.06 -20.23
C GLY A 71 8.47 23.41 -19.88
N GLU A 72 8.70 24.41 -19.03
CA GLU A 72 10.04 24.81 -18.58
C GLU A 72 10.73 23.69 -17.82
N GLU A 73 12.01 23.51 -18.07
CA GLU A 73 12.83 22.49 -17.44
C GLU A 73 13.12 22.84 -15.98
N VAL A 74 12.86 21.88 -15.08
CA VAL A 74 13.08 22.05 -13.65
C VAL A 74 13.78 20.79 -13.12
N PRO A 75 14.93 20.91 -12.45
CA PRO A 75 15.63 19.75 -11.89
C PRO A 75 14.79 19.07 -10.81
N ILE A 76 14.69 17.75 -10.90
CA ILE A 76 14.13 16.90 -9.84
C ILE A 76 15.29 16.43 -9.00
N LEU A 77 15.43 17.02 -7.81
CA LEU A 77 16.53 16.76 -6.89
C LEU A 77 16.61 15.27 -6.47
N PRO A 78 17.82 14.80 -6.12
CA PRO A 78 18.01 13.46 -5.58
C PRO A 78 17.18 13.23 -4.31
N ARG A 79 16.63 12.02 -4.17
CA ARG A 79 15.80 11.66 -3.01
C ARG A 79 15.66 10.17 -2.85
N ARG A 80 15.33 9.76 -1.62
CA ARG A 80 14.92 8.40 -1.29
C ARG A 80 13.41 8.26 -1.45
N VAL A 81 12.98 7.19 -2.09
CA VAL A 81 11.56 6.90 -2.32
C VAL A 81 11.22 5.46 -1.95
N MET A 82 10.00 5.24 -1.48
CA MET A 82 9.45 3.89 -1.32
C MET A 82 8.67 3.50 -2.58
N THR A 83 8.86 2.26 -3.02
CA THR A 83 8.07 1.63 -4.08
C THR A 83 7.30 0.44 -3.53
N PHE A 84 6.02 0.32 -3.90
CA PHE A 84 5.18 -0.83 -3.55
C PHE A 84 5.06 -1.76 -4.76
N LYS A 85 5.40 -3.03 -4.59
CA LYS A 85 5.23 -4.07 -5.60
C LYS A 85 4.27 -5.13 -5.09
N ALA A 86 3.05 -5.14 -5.65
CA ALA A 86 2.07 -6.19 -5.37
C ALA A 86 2.59 -7.56 -5.79
N SER A 87 2.35 -8.57 -4.94
CA SER A 87 2.65 -9.97 -5.23
C SER A 87 1.81 -10.48 -6.41
N ASN A 88 2.27 -11.55 -7.06
CA ASN A 88 1.47 -12.22 -8.08
C ASN A 88 0.17 -12.78 -7.52
N VAL A 89 0.17 -13.26 -6.27
CA VAL A 89 -1.02 -13.74 -5.56
C VAL A 89 -2.07 -12.63 -5.43
N LEU A 90 -1.65 -11.43 -4.98
CA LEU A 90 -2.55 -10.30 -4.84
C LEU A 90 -3.11 -9.85 -6.20
N LYS A 91 -2.25 -9.77 -7.23
CA LYS A 91 -2.67 -9.43 -8.60
C LYS A 91 -3.69 -10.43 -9.16
N GLN A 92 -3.47 -11.72 -8.95
CA GLN A 92 -4.40 -12.77 -9.37
C GLN A 92 -5.76 -12.64 -8.67
N ARG A 93 -5.76 -12.39 -7.35
CA ARG A 93 -7.00 -12.15 -6.60
C ARG A 93 -7.79 -10.96 -7.15
N ILE A 94 -7.11 -9.87 -7.52
CA ILE A 94 -7.72 -8.70 -8.15
C ILE A 94 -8.36 -9.08 -9.50
N LEU A 95 -7.62 -9.80 -10.35
CA LEU A 95 -8.11 -10.23 -11.66
C LEU A 95 -9.33 -11.14 -11.56
N GLN A 96 -9.29 -12.13 -10.67
CA GLN A 96 -10.42 -13.05 -10.43
C GLN A 96 -11.66 -12.31 -9.98
N GLU A 97 -11.53 -11.37 -9.04
CA GLU A 97 -12.65 -10.58 -8.55
C GLU A 97 -13.22 -9.65 -9.64
N HIS A 98 -12.37 -9.09 -10.49
CA HIS A 98 -12.79 -8.30 -11.64
C HIS A 98 -13.62 -9.14 -12.63
N GLN A 99 -13.15 -10.34 -12.99
CA GLN A 99 -13.85 -11.25 -13.88
C GLN A 99 -15.20 -11.71 -13.30
N LYS A 100 -15.26 -12.02 -12.00
CA LYS A 100 -16.51 -12.38 -11.30
C LYS A 100 -17.57 -11.28 -11.38
N ARG A 101 -17.15 -10.01 -11.27
CA ARG A 101 -18.07 -8.87 -11.37
C ARG A 101 -18.58 -8.67 -12.79
N GLN A 102 -17.73 -8.83 -13.81
CA GLN A 102 -18.18 -8.73 -15.21
C GLN A 102 -19.15 -9.85 -15.58
N GLY A 103 -18.88 -11.09 -15.18
CA GLY A 103 -19.76 -12.22 -15.48
C GLY A 103 -21.15 -12.14 -14.84
N LYS A 104 -21.30 -11.38 -13.73
CA LYS A 104 -22.60 -11.10 -13.10
C LYS A 104 -23.39 -10.02 -13.83
N THR A 105 -22.77 -9.15 -14.60
CA THR A 105 -23.46 -8.10 -15.37
C THR A 105 -24.03 -8.63 -16.69
N SER A 106 -23.52 -9.77 -17.18
CA SER A 106 -23.99 -10.40 -18.43
C SER A 106 -25.08 -11.46 -18.24
N LYS A 107 -25.69 -11.56 -17.06
CA LYS A 107 -26.87 -12.38 -16.76
C LYS A 107 -27.95 -11.51 -16.13
#